data_AF-A0AAV1M160-F1
#
_entry.id   AF-A0AAV1M160-F1
#
_cell.length_a   1.000
_cell.length_b   1.000
_cell.length_c   1.000
_cell.angle_alpha   90.00
_cell.angle_beta   90.00
_cell.angle_gamma   90.00
#
_symmetry.space_group_name_H-M   'P 1'
#
loop_
_entity.id
_entity.type
_entity.pdbx_description
1 polymer ?
#
loop_
_entity_poly.entity_id
_entity_poly.type
_entity_poly.pdbx_seq_one_letter_code
_entity_poly.pdbx_strand_id
1 'polypeptide(L)'
;MAEKFNKTAINFSYVEKLDILIQSFQDRFSEFKKVKHLLDIFSNPFTISVENAPESMQIIDIQNDQDLRNKFNEGDLLNFYRCIDKNTYKELRINALKCASLFGSTYM
;
A
#
# COMPACT_ATOMS: atom_id res chain seq x y z
N MET A 1 -0.61 55.61 -8.86
CA MET A 1 -1.87 54.98 -8.40
C MET A 1 -1.56 53.49 -8.27
N ALA A 2 -1.19 53.02 -7.08
CA ALA A 2 -0.73 51.64 -6.88
C ALA A 2 -1.93 50.74 -6.58
N GLU A 3 -2.26 49.84 -7.50
CA GLU A 3 -3.14 48.70 -7.22
C GLU A 3 -2.49 47.87 -6.10
N LYS A 4 -2.99 48.05 -4.88
CA LYS A 4 -2.72 47.13 -3.78
C LYS A 4 -3.41 45.81 -4.13
N PHE A 5 -2.70 44.94 -4.85
CA PHE A 5 -3.12 43.55 -5.03
C PHE A 5 -3.41 42.96 -3.65
N ASN A 6 -4.67 42.54 -3.48
CA ASN A 6 -5.23 42.05 -2.24
C ASN A 6 -4.57 40.71 -1.87
N LYS A 7 -3.46 40.80 -1.15
CA LYS A 7 -2.62 39.67 -0.69
C LYS A 7 -3.40 38.66 0.17
N THR A 8 -4.52 39.07 0.75
CA THR A 8 -5.42 38.24 1.56
C THR A 8 -6.36 37.40 0.70
N ALA A 9 -6.94 37.97 -0.36
CA ALA A 9 -7.85 37.25 -1.27
C ALA A 9 -7.13 36.14 -2.06
N ILE A 10 -5.85 36.35 -2.39
CA ILE A 10 -5.02 35.37 -3.10
C ILE A 10 -4.74 34.13 -2.23
N ASN A 11 -4.62 34.30 -0.91
CA ASN A 11 -4.34 33.19 0.03
C ASN A 11 -5.54 32.24 0.17
N PHE A 12 -6.75 32.76 0.32
CA PHE A 12 -7.97 31.94 0.42
C PHE A 12 -8.25 31.10 -0.83
N SER A 13 -7.97 31.63 -2.03
CA SER A 13 -8.17 30.88 -3.28
C SER A 13 -7.26 29.67 -3.42
N TYR A 14 -6.03 29.73 -2.91
CA TYR A 14 -5.14 28.56 -2.93
C TYR A 14 -5.54 27.53 -1.89
N VAL A 15 -5.99 27.96 -0.71
CA VAL A 15 -6.51 27.05 0.33
C VAL A 15 -7.68 26.23 -0.20
N GLU A 16 -8.66 26.88 -0.84
CA GLU A 16 -9.81 26.20 -1.44
C GLU A 16 -9.39 25.17 -2.51
N LYS A 17 -8.44 25.54 -3.38
CA LYS A 17 -7.91 24.63 -4.40
C LYS A 17 -7.19 23.43 -3.79
N LEU A 18 -6.46 23.62 -2.69
CA LEU A 18 -5.79 22.54 -1.98
C LEU A 18 -6.82 21.59 -1.34
N ASP A 19 -7.89 22.12 -0.75
CA ASP A 19 -8.96 21.30 -0.16
C ASP A 19 -9.67 20.46 -1.22
N ILE A 20 -10.01 21.06 -2.37
CA ILE A 20 -10.59 20.32 -3.51
C ILE A 20 -9.65 19.22 -4.00
N LEU A 21 -8.35 19.51 -4.07
CA LEU A 21 -7.35 18.55 -4.51
C LEU A 21 -7.25 17.38 -3.51
N ILE A 22 -7.16 17.68 -2.21
CA ILE A 22 -7.14 16.67 -1.15
C ILE A 22 -8.38 15.79 -1.22
N GLN A 23 -9.57 16.38 -1.36
CA GLN A 23 -10.81 15.62 -1.48
C GLN A 23 -10.82 14.73 -2.72
N SER A 24 -10.38 15.26 -3.86
CA SER A 24 -10.28 14.49 -5.12
C SER A 24 -9.33 13.30 -4.99
N PHE A 25 -8.22 13.45 -4.26
CA PHE A 25 -7.33 12.33 -3.94
C PHE A 25 -8.02 11.33 -3.01
N GLN A 26 -8.66 11.79 -1.94
CA GLN A 26 -9.35 10.90 -1.00
C GLN A 26 -10.45 10.07 -1.67
N ASP A 27 -11.21 10.68 -2.59
CA ASP A 27 -12.28 10.01 -3.34
C ASP A 27 -11.69 9.02 -4.35
N ARG A 28 -10.66 9.42 -5.12
CA ARG A 28 -9.99 8.54 -6.09
C ARG A 28 -9.34 7.32 -5.44
N PHE A 29 -8.74 7.49 -4.27
CA PHE A 29 -8.05 6.43 -3.54
C PHE A 29 -8.91 5.80 -2.43
N SER A 30 -10.21 6.05 -2.42
CA SER A 30 -11.14 5.48 -1.43
C SER A 30 -11.14 3.94 -1.44
N GLU A 31 -11.08 3.32 -2.62
CA GLU A 31 -10.99 1.87 -2.75
C GLU A 31 -9.67 1.29 -2.21
N PHE A 32 -8.58 2.06 -2.21
CA PHE A 32 -7.31 1.62 -1.61
C PHE A 32 -7.41 1.44 -0.10
N LYS A 33 -8.33 2.17 0.55
CA LYS A 33 -8.61 1.97 1.98
C LYS A 33 -9.17 0.57 2.26
N LYS A 34 -9.95 0.01 1.33
CA LYS A 34 -10.53 -1.35 1.46
C LYS A 34 -9.45 -2.43 1.34
N VAL A 35 -8.48 -2.24 0.46
CA VAL A 35 -7.36 -3.18 0.26
C VAL A 35 -6.14 -2.85 1.13
N LYS A 36 -6.23 -1.87 2.04
CA LYS A 36 -5.11 -1.42 2.87
C LYS A 36 -4.48 -2.57 3.66
N HIS A 37 -5.30 -3.42 4.28
CA HIS A 37 -4.80 -4.58 5.03
C HIS A 37 -3.99 -5.55 4.15
N LEU A 38 -4.41 -5.77 2.91
CA LEU A 38 -3.70 -6.57 1.92
C LEU A 38 -2.36 -5.92 1.52
N LEU A 39 -2.36 -4.60 1.36
CA LEU A 39 -1.16 -3.81 1.05
C LEU A 39 -0.17 -3.78 2.22
N ASP A 40 -0.65 -3.67 3.45
CA ASP A 40 0.19 -3.69 4.65
C ASP A 40 0.89 -5.07 4.78
N ILE A 41 0.16 -6.17 4.55
CA ILE A 41 0.72 -7.53 4.47
C ILE A 41 1.72 -7.66 3.30
N PHE A 42 1.38 -7.11 2.13
CA PHE A 42 2.26 -7.13 0.96
C PHE A 42 3.54 -6.32 1.18
N SER A 43 3.48 -5.22 1.95
CA SER A 43 4.66 -4.43 2.25
C SER A 43 5.58 -5.14 3.22
N ASN A 44 5.02 -5.77 4.27
CA ASN A 44 5.81 -6.54 5.22
C ASN A 44 4.95 -7.56 5.98
N PRO A 45 5.01 -8.86 5.62
CA PRO A 45 4.24 -9.89 6.30
C PRO A 45 4.80 -10.22 7.70
N PHE A 46 6.04 -9.80 8.02
CA PHE A 46 6.71 -10.10 9.29
C PHE A 46 6.36 -9.14 10.43
N THR A 47 5.70 -8.02 10.13
CA THR A 47 5.34 -6.99 11.11
C THR A 47 3.82 -6.84 11.27
N ILE A 48 3.02 -7.60 10.52
CA ILE A 48 1.57 -7.54 10.62
C ILE A 48 1.11 -8.19 11.93
N SER A 49 0.14 -7.55 12.59
CA SER A 49 -0.51 -8.17 13.75
C SER A 49 -1.40 -9.32 13.31
N VAL A 50 -1.41 -10.41 14.07
CA VAL A 50 -2.15 -11.64 13.72
C VAL A 50 -3.65 -11.37 13.60
N GLU A 51 -4.20 -10.51 14.47
CA GLU A 51 -5.61 -10.11 14.44
C GLU A 51 -6.03 -9.30 13.20
N ASN A 52 -5.06 -8.70 12.49
CA ASN A 52 -5.32 -7.88 11.31
C ASN A 52 -5.16 -8.66 9.99
N ALA A 53 -4.78 -9.93 10.07
CA ALA A 53 -4.58 -10.78 8.92
C ALA A 53 -5.80 -11.68 8.67
N PRO A 54 -6.10 -12.03 7.40
CA PRO A 54 -7.10 -13.04 7.10
C PRO A 54 -6.73 -14.39 7.72
N GLU A 55 -7.70 -15.08 8.34
CA GLU A 55 -7.47 -16.41 8.96
C GLU A 55 -6.94 -17.45 7.95
N SER A 56 -7.30 -17.32 6.67
CA SER A 56 -6.81 -18.20 5.61
C SER A 56 -5.30 -18.06 5.37
N MET A 57 -4.71 -16.94 5.79
CA MET A 57 -3.30 -16.67 5.65
C MET A 57 -2.57 -17.10 6.92
N GLN A 58 -1.69 -18.09 6.79
CA GLN A 58 -0.90 -18.68 7.89
C GLN A 58 0.20 -17.73 8.38
N ILE A 59 -0.17 -16.53 8.84
CA ILE A 59 0.78 -15.46 9.21
C ILE A 59 1.71 -15.88 10.34
N ILE A 60 1.23 -16.65 11.31
CA ILE A 60 2.08 -17.16 12.40
C ILE A 60 3.21 -18.01 11.83
N ASP A 61 2.90 -18.92 10.91
CA ASP A 61 3.90 -19.79 10.29
C ASP A 61 4.86 -19.00 9.40
N ILE A 62 4.34 -18.02 8.64
CA ILE A 62 5.15 -17.10 7.82
C ILE A 62 6.13 -16.32 8.70
N GLN A 63 5.69 -15.81 9.85
CA GLN A 63 6.50 -15.00 10.76
C GLN A 63 7.59 -15.79 11.47
N ASN A 64 7.36 -17.09 11.69
CA ASN A 64 8.30 -17.98 12.34
C ASN A 64 9.34 -18.58 11.37
N ASP A 65 9.11 -18.53 10.05
CA ASP A 65 10.05 -19.00 9.04
C ASP A 65 11.25 -18.04 8.89
N GLN A 66 12.38 -18.41 9.49
CA GLN A 66 13.62 -17.63 9.45
C GLN A 66 14.26 -17.58 8.07
N ASP A 67 14.17 -18.67 7.29
CA ASP A 67 14.73 -18.71 5.94
C ASP A 67 13.96 -17.79 5.01
N LEU A 68 12.63 -17.76 5.14
CA LEU A 68 11.78 -16.83 4.43
C LEU A 68 12.07 -15.38 4.85
N ARG A 69 12.27 -15.12 6.14
CA ARG A 69 12.64 -13.79 6.65
C ARG A 69 13.98 -13.30 6.12
N ASN A 70 14.99 -14.17 6.07
CA ASN A 70 16.30 -13.83 5.51
C ASN A 70 16.16 -13.46 4.02
N LYS A 71 15.43 -14.26 3.23
CA LYS A 71 15.14 -13.94 1.83
C LYS A 71 14.41 -12.61 1.65
N PHE A 72 13.50 -12.25 2.56
CA PHE A 72 12.82 -10.96 2.55
C PHE A 72 13.80 -9.80 2.78
N ASN A 73 14.74 -9.96 3.72
CA ASN A 73 15.71 -8.91 4.04
C ASN A 73 16.82 -8.74 2.98
N GLU A 74 17.13 -9.79 2.24
CA GLU A 74 18.18 -9.80 1.20
C GLU A 74 17.72 -9.23 -0.14
N GLY A 75 16.42 -9.30 -0.44
CA GLY A 75 15.87 -9.07 -1.76
C GLY A 75 15.00 -7.81 -1.90
N ASP A 76 14.78 -7.41 -3.15
CA ASP A 76 13.66 -6.53 -3.50
C ASP A 76 12.31 -7.24 -3.26
N LEU A 77 11.29 -6.46 -2.92
CA LEU A 77 9.96 -6.97 -2.56
C LEU A 77 9.36 -7.91 -3.62
N LEU A 78 9.44 -7.56 -4.90
CA LEU A 78 8.89 -8.38 -5.97
C LEU A 78 9.71 -9.66 -6.19
N ASN A 79 11.04 -9.56 -6.04
CA ASN A 79 11.91 -10.73 -6.12
C ASN A 79 11.64 -11.71 -4.98
N PHE A 80 11.43 -11.21 -3.76
CA PHE A 80 11.01 -12.02 -2.63
C PHE A 80 9.73 -12.82 -2.94
N TYR A 81 8.65 -12.14 -3.37
CA TYR A 81 7.39 -12.80 -3.68
C TYR A 81 7.46 -13.78 -4.86
N ARG A 82 8.41 -13.58 -5.79
CA ARG A 82 8.67 -14.51 -6.90
C ARG A 82 9.32 -15.82 -6.42
N CYS A 83 10.08 -15.77 -5.33
CA CYS A 83 10.78 -16.92 -4.75
C CYS A 83 9.91 -17.74 -3.79
N ILE A 84 8.72 -17.27 -3.43
CA ILE A 84 7.78 -18.01 -2.58
C ILE A 84 7.22 -19.21 -3.35
N ASP A 85 7.30 -20.39 -2.74
CA ASP A 85 6.73 -21.62 -3.30
C ASP A 85 5.21 -21.50 -3.48
N LYS A 86 4.70 -22.10 -4.57
CA LYS A 86 3.29 -21.99 -4.94
C LYS A 86 2.35 -22.73 -3.98
N ASN A 87 2.85 -23.69 -3.22
CA ASN A 87 2.06 -24.57 -2.36
C ASN A 87 2.20 -24.21 -0.88
N THR A 88 3.40 -23.82 -0.40
CA THR A 88 3.63 -23.55 1.03
C THR A 88 2.86 -22.32 1.54
N TYR A 89 3.01 -21.17 0.87
CA TYR A 89 2.37 -19.92 1.29
C TYR A 89 1.49 -19.34 0.18
N LYS A 90 0.57 -20.19 -0.32
CA LYS A 90 -0.30 -19.89 -1.46
C LYS A 90 -1.08 -18.57 -1.28
N GLU A 91 -1.69 -18.35 -0.11
CA GLU A 91 -2.49 -17.14 0.15
C GLU A 91 -1.63 -15.87 0.16
N LEU A 92 -0.44 -15.93 0.76
CA LEU A 92 0.52 -14.82 0.74
C LEU A 92 0.94 -14.48 -0.71
N ARG A 93 1.20 -15.50 -1.52
CA ARG A 93 1.56 -15.33 -2.94
C ARG A 93 0.39 -14.77 -3.76
N ILE A 94 -0.84 -15.23 -3.54
CA ILE A 94 -2.04 -14.68 -4.20
C ILE A 94 -2.21 -13.22 -3.84
N ASN A 95 -2.05 -12.86 -2.57
CA ASN A 95 -2.11 -11.47 -2.12
C ASN A 95 -1.06 -10.60 -2.84
N ALA A 96 0.17 -11.10 -2.94
CA ALA A 96 1.24 -10.40 -3.63
C ALA A 96 0.95 -10.18 -5.12
N LEU A 97 0.41 -11.19 -5.82
CA LEU A 97 0.02 -11.04 -7.22
C LEU A 97 -1.11 -10.02 -7.40
N LYS A 98 -2.10 -10.02 -6.50
CA LYS A 98 -3.17 -9.01 -6.50
C LYS A 98 -2.59 -7.61 -6.33
N CYS A 99 -1.78 -7.41 -5.30
CA CYS A 99 -1.17 -6.11 -5.00
C CYS A 99 -0.26 -5.62 -6.12
N ALA A 100 0.62 -6.48 -6.67
CA ALA A 100 1.47 -6.11 -7.80
C ALA A 100 0.66 -5.73 -9.06
N SER A 101 -0.48 -6.41 -9.30
CA SER A 101 -1.34 -6.12 -10.45
C SER A 101 -2.12 -4.81 -10.32
N LEU A 102 -2.39 -4.35 -9.08
CA LEU A 102 -3.02 -3.04 -8.85
C LEU A 102 -2.16 -1.90 -9.40
N PHE A 103 -0.83 -2.03 -9.32
CA PHE A 103 0.10 -1.00 -9.79
C PHE A 103 0.56 -1.21 -11.24
N GLY A 104 0.37 -2.41 -11.80
CA GLY A 104 0.75 -2.72 -13.18
C GLY A 104 -0.31 -2.37 -14.24
N SER A 105 -1.57 -2.14 -13.85
CA SER A 105 -2.70 -2.11 -14.80
C SER A 105 -3.13 -0.73 -15.26
N THR A 106 -2.71 0.39 -14.65
CA THR A 106 -2.91 1.75 -15.22
C THR A 106 -2.19 2.80 -14.38
N TYR A 107 -1.47 3.72 -15.04
CA TYR A 107 -0.66 4.82 -14.47
C TYR A 107 0.73 4.43 -13.93
N MET A 108 1.64 4.07 -14.85
CA MET A 108 3.02 4.59 -14.85
C MET A 108 3.27 5.33 -16.16
#